data_AF-A0A135T8Z9-F1
#
_entry.id   AF-A0A135T8Z9-F1
#
_cell.length_a   1.000
_cell.length_b   1.000
_cell.length_c   1.000
_cell.angle_alpha   90.00
_cell.angle_beta   90.00
_cell.angle_gamma   90.00
#
_symmetry.space_group_name_H-M   'P 1'
#
loop_
_entity.id
_entity.type
_entity.pdbx_description
1 polymer ?
#
loop_
_entity_poly.entity_id
_entity_poly.type
_entity_poly.pdbx_seq_one_letter_code
_entity_poly.pdbx_strand_id
1 'polypeptide(L)'
;MSVVASNRNAGMSIPQRRLLVVALNSITILHFISINFLIFMRSKFTLLDVIILLCGTICIPWPIVSFWNSAIGLCIILFGNAEQSAYPYFRPRGPLPEFTSMTALAIFMRSEDSIPVFDRLYAMHENL
;
A
#
# COMPACT_ATOMS: atom_id res chain seq x y z
N MET A 1 -33.43 -6.59 6.84
CA MET A 1 -32.66 -6.21 5.63
C MET A 1 -31.25 -6.74 5.80
N SER A 2 -30.93 -7.85 5.12
CA SER A 2 -29.63 -8.50 5.24
C SER A 2 -28.55 -7.62 4.62
N VAL A 3 -27.51 -7.32 5.41
CA VAL A 3 -26.26 -6.75 4.95
C VAL A 3 -25.74 -7.67 3.84
N VAL A 4 -25.88 -7.23 2.59
CA VAL A 4 -25.30 -7.91 1.44
C VAL A 4 -23.79 -7.83 1.63
N ALA A 5 -23.19 -8.93 2.10
CA ALA A 5 -21.76 -9.10 2.14
C ALA A 5 -21.25 -8.97 0.70
N SER A 6 -20.74 -7.79 0.37
CA SER A 6 -20.14 -7.46 -0.91
C SER A 6 -18.85 -8.27 -1.05
N ASN A 7 -18.98 -9.50 -1.56
CA ASN A 7 -17.85 -10.38 -1.81
C ASN A 7 -17.15 -9.94 -3.12
N ARG A 8 -16.60 -8.71 -3.12
CA ARG A 8 -15.98 -8.05 -4.28
C ARG A 8 -14.47 -7.97 -4.13
N ASN A 9 -13.84 -9.10 -3.82
CA ASN A 9 -12.38 -9.17 -3.87
C ASN A 9 -11.98 -9.66 -5.26
N ALA A 10 -11.96 -8.76 -6.25
CA ALA A 10 -11.41 -9.05 -7.59
C ALA A 10 -9.87 -9.20 -7.57
N GLY A 11 -9.29 -9.61 -6.45
CA GLY A 11 -7.86 -9.61 -6.20
C GLY A 11 -7.45 -10.51 -5.04
N MET A 12 -6.14 -10.54 -4.79
CA MET A 12 -5.51 -11.40 -3.80
C MET A 12 -6.03 -11.11 -2.39
N SER A 13 -6.27 -12.16 -1.58
CA SER A 13 -6.79 -11.99 -0.22
C SER A 13 -5.80 -11.24 0.68
N ILE A 14 -6.29 -10.55 1.72
CA ILE A 14 -5.46 -9.82 2.69
C ILE A 14 -4.30 -10.66 3.25
N PRO A 15 -4.49 -11.92 3.68
CA PRO A 15 -3.37 -12.72 4.21
C PRO A 15 -2.31 -13.03 3.14
N GLN A 16 -2.72 -13.28 1.90
CA GLN A 16 -1.78 -13.54 0.80
C GLN A 16 -0.97 -12.29 0.44
N ARG A 17 -1.60 -11.11 0.39
CA ARG A 17 -0.89 -9.84 0.14
C ARG A 17 0.14 -9.56 1.22
N ARG A 18 -0.21 -9.78 2.49
CA ARG A 18 0.72 -9.64 3.62
C ARG A 18 1.87 -10.63 3.52
N LEU A 19 1.59 -11.90 3.21
CA LEU A 19 2.61 -12.93 3.06
C LEU A 19 3.59 -12.59 1.95
N LEU A 20 3.11 -12.12 0.79
CA LEU A 20 3.95 -11.71 -0.33
C LEU A 20 4.90 -10.60 0.08
N VAL A 21 4.38 -9.53 0.71
CA VAL A 21 5.20 -8.39 1.15
C VAL A 21 6.24 -8.83 2.20
N VAL A 22 5.84 -9.65 3.18
CA VAL A 22 6.75 -10.17 4.21
C VAL A 22 7.84 -11.05 3.59
N ALA A 23 7.47 -11.94 2.66
CA ALA A 23 8.42 -12.83 1.98
C ALA A 23 9.44 -12.03 1.16
N LEU A 24 8.99 -11.08 0.34
CA LEU A 24 9.87 -10.24 -0.48
C LEU A 24 10.87 -9.47 0.39
N ASN A 25 10.38 -8.77 1.43
CA ASN A 25 11.24 -7.99 2.32
C ASN A 25 12.24 -8.88 3.06
N SER A 26 11.79 -10.02 3.60
CA SER A 26 12.65 -10.96 4.34
C SER A 26 13.75 -11.51 3.45
N ILE A 27 13.43 -11.90 2.21
CA ILE A 27 14.40 -12.40 1.24
C ILE A 27 15.43 -11.32 0.91
N THR A 28 15.00 -10.08 0.61
CA THR A 28 15.93 -8.99 0.28
C THR A 28 16.84 -8.65 1.46
N ILE A 29 16.32 -8.60 2.69
CA ILE A 29 17.12 -8.34 3.90
C ILE A 29 18.14 -9.45 4.13
N LEU A 30 17.71 -10.72 4.09
CA LEU A 30 18.61 -11.86 4.27
C LEU A 30 19.69 -11.91 3.20
N HIS A 31 19.34 -11.61 1.95
CA HIS A 31 20.29 -11.55 0.85
C HIS A 31 21.34 -10.45 1.08
N PHE A 32 20.91 -9.26 1.49
CA PHE A 32 21.82 -8.16 1.79
C PHE A 32 22.78 -8.49 2.93
N ILE A 33 22.27 -9.04 4.04
CA ILE A 33 23.08 -9.44 5.21
C ILE A 33 24.09 -10.52 4.80
N SER A 34 23.65 -11.52 4.01
CA SER A 34 24.51 -12.61 3.56
C SER A 34 25.66 -12.12 2.69
N ILE A 35 25.40 -11.22 1.74
CA ILE A 35 26.44 -10.62 0.90
C ILE A 35 27.46 -9.85 1.74
N ASN A 36 26.98 -9.02 2.67
CA ASN A 36 27.88 -8.24 3.53
C ASN A 36 28.74 -9.17 4.38
N PHE A 37 28.13 -10.17 5.00
CA PHE A 37 28.85 -11.16 5.79
C PHE A 37 29.96 -11.86 4.99
N LEU A 38 29.68 -12.28 3.75
CA LEU A 38 30.67 -12.90 2.86
C LEU A 38 31.81 -11.95 2.48
N ILE A 39 31.51 -10.67 2.23
CA ILE A 39 32.52 -9.66 1.88
C ILE A 39 33.44 -9.39 3.07
N PHE A 40 32.88 -9.18 4.26
CA PHE A 40 33.65 -8.87 5.46
C PHE A 40 34.46 -10.08 5.97
N MET A 41 33.97 -11.32 5.81
CA MET A 41 34.72 -12.53 6.19
C MET A 41 35.95 -12.84 5.30
N ARG A 42 36.13 -12.17 4.15
CA ARG A 42 37.37 -12.28 3.36
C ARG A 42 38.54 -11.48 3.96
N SER A 43 38.26 -10.56 4.88
CA SER A 43 39.25 -9.76 5.61
C SER A 43 39.51 -10.33 7.01
N LYS A 44 40.59 -9.91 7.66
CA LYS A 44 40.84 -10.21 9.08
C LYS A 44 39.68 -9.63 9.90
N PHE A 45 38.97 -10.49 10.62
CA PHE A 45 37.77 -10.16 11.39
C PHE A 45 38.07 -9.05 12.42
N THR A 46 37.82 -7.79 12.04
CA THR A 46 38.17 -6.62 12.86
C THR A 46 36.92 -6.14 13.58
N LEU A 47 37.08 -5.57 14.79
CA LEU A 47 35.97 -5.01 15.56
C LEU A 47 35.17 -3.95 14.77
N LEU A 48 35.85 -3.19 13.91
CA LEU A 48 35.22 -2.23 12.99
C LEU A 48 34.27 -2.90 11.99
N ASP A 49 34.61 -4.08 11.46
CA ASP A 49 33.76 -4.79 10.49
C ASP A 49 32.43 -5.19 11.13
N VAL A 50 32.47 -5.63 12.40
CA VAL A 50 31.27 -5.99 13.17
C VAL A 50 30.37 -4.77 13.40
N ILE A 51 30.97 -3.63 13.75
CA ILE A 51 30.22 -2.37 13.96
C ILE A 51 29.55 -1.92 12.67
N ILE A 52 30.28 -1.95 11.55
CA ILE A 52 29.76 -1.56 10.23
C ILE A 52 28.62 -2.49 9.82
N LEU A 53 28.78 -3.81 10.01
CA LEU A 53 27.77 -4.81 9.66
C LEU A 53 26.50 -4.65 10.52
N LEU A 54 26.63 -4.37 11.81
CA LEU A 54 25.50 -4.08 12.69
C LEU A 54 24.78 -2.79 12.26
N CYS A 55 25.52 -1.72 12.00
CA CYS A 55 24.96 -0.45 11.55
C CYS A 55 24.19 -0.62 10.23
N GLY A 56 24.78 -1.33 9.25
CA GLY A 56 24.12 -1.65 7.99
C GLY A 56 22.84 -2.46 8.21
N THR A 57 22.89 -3.48 9.06
CA THR A 57 21.73 -4.34 9.35
C THR A 57 20.56 -3.57 9.97
N ILE A 58 20.83 -2.54 10.79
CA ILE A 58 19.79 -1.70 11.41
C ILE A 58 19.23 -0.67 10.42
N CYS A 59 20.08 -0.09 9.57
CA CYS A 59 19.68 0.98 8.65
C CYS A 59 18.88 0.47 7.43
N ILE A 60 19.12 -0.76 6.98
CA ILE A 60 18.66 -1.28 5.69
C ILE A 60 17.21 -1.77 5.60
N PRO A 61 16.57 -2.26 6.67
CA PRO A 61 15.18 -2.68 6.62
C PRO A 61 14.26 -1.57 6.10
N TRP A 62 14.49 -0.31 6.52
CA TRP A 62 13.63 0.81 6.17
C TRP A 62 13.66 1.18 4.67
N PRO A 63 14.84 1.34 4.03
CA PRO A 63 14.93 1.49 2.58
C PRO A 63 14.30 0.34 1.80
N ILE A 64 14.50 -0.91 2.22
CA ILE A 64 13.95 -2.08 1.51
C ILE A 64 12.42 -2.07 1.53
N VAL A 65 11.81 -1.76 2.68
CA VAL A 65 10.35 -1.64 2.79
C VAL A 65 9.83 -0.50 1.90
N SER A 66 10.50 0.65 1.91
CA SER A 66 10.13 1.79 1.07
C SER A 66 10.27 1.47 -0.42
N PHE A 67 11.33 0.76 -0.82
CA PHE A 67 11.55 0.30 -2.19
C PHE A 67 10.41 -0.60 -2.67
N TRP A 68 10.08 -1.65 -1.91
CA TRP A 68 9.02 -2.57 -2.29
C TRP A 68 7.64 -1.91 -2.28
N ASN A 69 7.37 -0.99 -1.36
CA ASN A 69 6.13 -0.24 -1.35
C ASN A 69 5.95 0.58 -2.64
N SER A 70 7.00 1.30 -3.05
CA SER A 70 7.00 2.07 -4.29
C SER A 70 6.95 1.19 -5.54
N ALA A 71 7.70 0.09 -5.57
CA ALA A 71 7.71 -0.84 -6.69
C ALA A 71 6.35 -1.51 -6.89
N ILE A 72 5.69 -1.94 -5.81
CA ILE A 72 4.33 -2.52 -5.87
C ILE A 72 3.33 -1.46 -6.35
N GLY A 73 3.41 -0.23 -5.83
CA GLY A 73 2.57 0.88 -6.29
C GLY A 73 2.76 1.14 -7.78
N LEU A 74 4.00 1.17 -8.27
CA LEU A 74 4.32 1.35 -9.67
C LEU A 74 3.81 0.19 -10.54
N CYS A 75 3.96 -1.06 -10.09
CA CYS A 75 3.43 -2.23 -10.79
C CYS A 75 1.90 -2.18 -10.90
N ILE A 76 1.21 -1.72 -9.86
CA ILE A 76 -0.25 -1.54 -9.89
C ILE A 76 -0.66 -0.49 -10.92
N ILE A 77 0.11 0.60 -11.03
CA ILE A 77 -0.16 1.67 -12.01
C ILE A 77 0.13 1.20 -13.44
N LEU A 78 1.23 0.48 -13.66
CA LEU A 78 1.68 0.08 -15.00
C LEU A 78 0.95 -1.15 -15.56
N PHE A 79 0.69 -2.15 -14.73
CA PHE A 79 0.16 -3.45 -15.16
C PHE A 79 -1.21 -3.78 -14.58
N GLY A 80 -1.68 -3.02 -13.59
CA GLY A 80 -2.95 -3.24 -12.93
C GLY A 80 -4.03 -2.26 -13.38
N ASN A 81 -5.22 -2.45 -12.81
CA ASN A 81 -6.26 -1.44 -12.87
C ASN A 81 -6.08 -0.50 -11.67
N ALA A 82 -5.35 0.59 -11.87
CA ALA A 82 -5.02 1.56 -10.83
C ALA A 82 -6.27 2.13 -10.16
N GLU A 83 -7.31 2.43 -10.94
CA GLU A 83 -8.56 2.96 -10.41
C GLU A 83 -9.26 1.97 -9.48
N GLN A 84 -9.36 0.72 -9.91
CA GLN A 84 -10.01 -0.33 -9.13
C GLN A 84 -9.19 -0.79 -7.91
N SER A 85 -7.86 -0.60 -7.96
CA SER A 85 -6.95 -0.95 -6.87
C SER A 85 -6.81 0.15 -5.83
N ALA A 86 -6.84 1.42 -6.24
CA ALA A 86 -6.78 2.59 -5.37
C ALA A 86 -8.15 2.96 -4.82
N TYR A 87 -9.21 2.84 -5.63
CA TYR A 87 -10.57 3.17 -5.23
C TYR A 87 -11.59 2.12 -5.72
N PRO A 88 -11.64 0.93 -5.07
CA PRO A 88 -12.48 -0.20 -5.51
C PRO A 88 -14.00 0.08 -5.50
N TYR A 89 -14.43 1.11 -4.77
CA TYR A 89 -15.82 1.55 -4.69
C TYR A 89 -16.21 2.54 -5.79
N PHE A 90 -15.24 3.12 -6.51
CA PHE A 90 -15.54 4.01 -7.63
C PHE A 90 -16.12 3.22 -8.79
N ARG A 91 -17.32 3.60 -9.19
CA ARG A 91 -17.91 3.16 -10.46
C ARG A 91 -18.40 4.40 -11.19
N PRO A 92 -17.65 4.93 -12.16
CA PRO A 92 -18.14 6.06 -12.93
C PRO A 92 -19.46 5.65 -13.62
N ARG A 93 -20.54 6.35 -13.28
CA ARG A 93 -21.84 6.21 -13.93
C ARG A 93 -22.04 7.44 -14.81
N GLY A 94 -21.88 7.27 -16.11
CA GLY A 94 -22.18 8.30 -17.10
C GLY A 94 -21.16 9.45 -17.15
N PRO A 95 -21.41 10.44 -18.01
CA PRO A 95 -20.57 11.63 -18.13
C PRO A 95 -20.54 12.41 -16.81
N LEU A 96 -19.36 12.95 -16.48
CA LEU A 96 -19.17 13.78 -15.29
C LEU A 96 -20.09 15.00 -15.38
N PRO A 97 -20.85 15.34 -14.32
CA PRO A 97 -21.67 16.54 -14.31
C PRO A 97 -20.80 17.80 -14.40
N GLU A 98 -21.28 18.84 -15.09
CA GLU A 98 -20.60 20.13 -15.13
C GLU A 98 -20.49 20.74 -13.73
N PHE A 99 -19.32 21.29 -13.40
CA PHE A 99 -19.07 21.88 -12.08
C PHE A 99 -19.95 23.13 -11.89
N THR A 100 -20.91 23.06 -10.97
CA THR A 100 -21.80 24.19 -10.64
C THR A 100 -21.24 25.09 -9.52
N SER A 101 -20.19 24.65 -8.81
CA SER A 101 -19.62 25.36 -7.66
C SER A 101 -18.09 25.24 -7.62
N MET A 102 -17.42 26.27 -7.09
CA MET A 102 -15.98 26.27 -6.79
C MET A 102 -15.65 25.72 -5.39
N THR A 103 -16.66 25.26 -4.64
CA THR A 103 -16.46 24.72 -3.30
C THR A 103 -16.18 23.21 -3.38
N ALA A 104 -14.99 22.80 -2.90
CA ALA A 104 -14.62 21.40 -2.79
C ALA A 104 -14.86 20.89 -1.37
N LEU A 105 -15.62 19.79 -1.23
CA LEU A 105 -15.80 19.08 0.03
C LEU A 105 -14.80 17.93 0.10
N ALA A 106 -13.82 18.03 1.00
CA ALA A 106 -12.86 16.96 1.27
C ALA A 106 -13.37 16.06 2.41
N ILE A 107 -13.54 14.76 2.13
CA ILE A 107 -13.96 13.75 3.12
C ILE A 107 -12.86 12.70 3.23
N PHE A 108 -12.29 12.56 4.43
CA PHE A 108 -11.27 11.54 4.70
C PHE A 108 -11.93 10.21 5.06
N MET A 109 -12.02 9.29 4.10
CA MET A 109 -12.52 7.94 4.31
C MET A 109 -11.38 6.94 4.17
N ARG A 110 -11.19 6.05 5.15
CA ARG A 110 -10.13 5.04 5.11
C ARG A 110 -10.73 3.69 4.71
N SER A 111 -10.63 3.35 3.43
CA SER A 111 -10.95 2.01 2.91
C SER A 111 -12.40 1.55 3.14
N GLU A 112 -13.31 2.48 3.38
CA GLU A 112 -14.73 2.21 3.63
C GLU A 112 -15.56 2.54 2.38
N ASP A 113 -16.75 1.94 2.30
CA ASP A 113 -17.72 2.28 1.26
C ASP A 113 -18.18 3.73 1.47
N SER A 114 -18.18 4.54 0.41
CA SER A 114 -18.54 5.95 0.49
C SER A 114 -20.05 6.19 0.47
N ILE A 115 -20.83 5.21 0.01
CA ILE A 115 -22.30 5.32 -0.12
C ILE A 115 -22.99 5.76 1.18
N PRO A 116 -22.70 5.18 2.37
CA PRO A 116 -23.39 5.58 3.60
C PRO A 116 -23.12 7.03 4.02
N VAL A 117 -21.95 7.58 3.68
CA VAL A 117 -21.62 8.99 3.97
C VAL A 117 -22.39 9.90 3.03
N PHE A 118 -22.45 9.57 1.75
CA PHE A 118 -23.26 10.31 0.78
C PHE A 118 -24.75 10.26 1.13
N ASP A 119 -25.30 9.12 1.52
CA ASP A 119 -26.71 8.99 1.92
C ASP A 119 -27.07 9.93 3.09
N ARG A 120 -26.18 10.03 4.08
CA ARG A 120 -26.36 10.95 5.22
C ARG A 120 -26.26 12.42 4.80
N LEU A 121 -25.35 12.75 3.89
CA LEU A 121 -25.20 14.11 3.36
C LEU A 121 -26.43 14.52 2.54
N TYR A 122 -26.96 13.63 1.70
CA TYR A 122 -28.20 13.85 0.97
C TYR A 122 -29.37 14.07 1.92
N ALA A 123 -29.52 13.22 2.94
CA ALA A 123 -30.56 13.39 3.95
C ALA A 123 -30.44 14.74 4.70
N MET A 124 -29.23 15.20 5.01
CA MET A 124 -29.03 16.51 5.65
C MET A 124 -29.42 17.67 4.71
N HIS A 125 -29.05 17.58 3.43
CA HIS A 125 -29.39 18.58 2.43
C HIS A 125 -30.91 18.67 2.17
N GLU A 126 -31.64 17.54 2.20
CA GLU A 126 -33.10 17.51 2.03
C GLU A 126 -33.86 18.15 3.21
N ASN A 127 -33.25 18.27 4.38
CA ASN A 127 -33.85 18.88 5.59
C ASN A 127 -33.43 20.34 5.80
N LEU A 128 -32.76 20.95 4.82
CA LEU A 128 -32.30 22.34 4.82
C LEU A 128 -33.29 23.25 4.09
#